data_AF-A0A7V0JD61-F1
#
_entry.id   AF-A0A7V0JD61-F1
#
_cell.length_a   1.000
_cell.length_b   1.000
_cell.length_c   1.000
_cell.angle_alpha   90.00
_cell.angle_beta   90.00
_cell.angle_gamma   90.00
#
_symmetry.space_group_name_H-M   'P 1'
#
loop_
_entity.id
_entity.type
_entity.pdbx_description
1 polymer ?
#
loop_
_entity_poly.entity_id
_entity_poly.type
_entity_poly.pdbx_seq_one_letter_code
_entity_poly.pdbx_strand_id
1 'polypeptide(L)'
;MQKNNSDKNLICVRCGQPVEKNKDNYETFEKMHWICFHFEYEHEVDPDEPCSDPSCPWWHLEIYKKKLKELGVNPEHVLEKAIEEQ
;
A
#
# COMPACT_ATOMS: atom_id res chain seq x y z
N MET A 1 -35.44 16.00 7.38
CA MET A 1 -34.78 15.35 6.23
C MET A 1 -33.66 14.46 6.79
N GLN A 2 -33.94 13.17 6.95
CA GLN A 2 -32.95 12.20 7.40
C GLN A 2 -32.02 11.88 6.22
N LYS A 3 -30.74 12.19 6.36
CA LYS A 3 -29.72 11.71 5.42
C LYS A 3 -29.40 10.26 5.80
N ASN A 4 -30.09 9.32 5.16
CA ASN A 4 -29.74 7.91 5.23
C ASN A 4 -28.46 7.71 4.42
N ASN A 5 -27.29 7.76 5.08
CA ASN A 5 -26.03 7.37 4.46
C ASN A 5 -25.71 5.95 4.89
N SER A 6 -26.37 4.97 4.26
CA SER A 6 -26.06 3.55 4.42
C SER A 6 -24.85 3.17 3.57
N ASP A 7 -23.73 3.88 3.74
CA ASP A 7 -22.45 3.38 3.28
C ASP A 7 -22.14 2.17 4.16
N LYS A 8 -22.44 0.99 3.64
CA LYS A 8 -22.13 -0.28 4.28
C LYS A 8 -20.62 -0.26 4.47
N ASN A 9 -20.14 -0.14 5.71
CA ASN A 9 -18.70 -0.21 6.00
C ASN A 9 -18.19 -1.55 5.46
N LEU A 10 -17.48 -1.51 4.33
CA LEU A 10 -16.83 -2.69 3.75
C LEU A 10 -15.66 -3.01 4.65
N ILE A 11 -15.62 -4.22 5.21
CA ILE A 11 -14.60 -4.62 6.18
C ILE A 11 -13.67 -5.60 5.53
N CYS A 12 -12.37 -5.31 5.52
CA CYS A 12 -11.36 -6.21 5.01
C CYS A 12 -11.38 -7.52 5.80
N VAL A 13 -11.63 -8.65 5.13
CA VAL A 13 -11.72 -9.96 5.81
C VAL A 13 -10.37 -10.45 6.35
N ARG A 14 -9.25 -9.85 5.91
CA ARG A 14 -7.90 -10.20 6.35
C ARG A 14 -7.48 -9.48 7.62
N CYS A 15 -7.65 -8.15 7.68
CA CYS A 15 -7.16 -7.32 8.79
C CYS A 15 -8.28 -6.76 9.69
N GLY A 16 -9.55 -6.94 9.31
CA GLY A 16 -10.71 -6.47 10.08
C GLY A 16 -10.95 -4.95 10.05
N GLN A 17 -10.17 -4.19 9.26
CA GLN A 17 -10.31 -2.73 9.16
C GLN A 17 -11.19 -2.31 7.97
N PRO A 18 -11.81 -1.12 8.00
CA PRO A 18 -12.61 -0.60 6.90
C PRO A 18 -11.80 -0.45 5.59
N VAL A 19 -12.42 -0.82 4.48
CA VAL A 19 -11.88 -0.64 3.12
C VAL A 19 -12.41 0.67 2.54
N GLU A 20 -11.55 1.69 2.52
CA GLU A 20 -11.92 3.03 2.03
C GLU A 20 -11.36 3.32 0.63
N LYS A 21 -10.05 3.14 0.43
CA LYS A 21 -9.34 3.57 -0.78
C LYS A 21 -9.74 2.80 -2.04
N ASN A 22 -9.95 1.49 -1.92
CA ASN A 22 -10.25 0.58 -3.03
C ASN A 22 -11.66 -0.03 -2.91
N LYS A 23 -12.59 0.69 -2.27
CA LYS A 23 -13.96 0.22 -2.00
C LYS A 23 -14.71 -0.22 -3.27
N ASP A 24 -14.47 0.44 -4.40
CA ASP A 24 -15.15 0.15 -5.68
C ASP A 24 -14.71 -1.20 -6.27
N ASN A 25 -13.57 -1.73 -5.83
CA ASN A 25 -13.00 -3.02 -6.24
C ASN A 25 -13.06 -4.07 -5.12
N TYR A 26 -13.88 -3.85 -4.09
CA TYR A 26 -13.90 -4.70 -2.89
C TYR A 26 -14.18 -6.18 -3.20
N GLU A 27 -15.14 -6.47 -4.08
CA GLU A 27 -15.43 -7.86 -4.47
C GLU A 27 -14.32 -8.46 -5.35
N THR A 28 -13.57 -7.64 -6.10
CA THR A 28 -12.46 -8.10 -6.94
C THR A 28 -11.25 -8.52 -6.10
N PHE A 29 -11.03 -7.87 -4.96
CA PHE A 29 -9.92 -8.17 -4.06
C PHE A 29 -10.32 -9.09 -2.91
N GLU A 30 -11.22 -10.04 -3.17
CA GLU A 30 -11.67 -11.05 -2.21
C GLU A 30 -12.12 -10.43 -0.87
N LYS A 31 -12.79 -9.28 -0.94
CA LYS A 31 -13.27 -8.53 0.23
C LYS A 31 -12.14 -8.03 1.13
N MET A 32 -11.00 -7.67 0.54
CA MET A 32 -9.83 -7.14 1.23
C MET A 32 -9.44 -5.75 0.73
N HIS A 33 -8.56 -5.06 1.48
CA HIS A 33 -7.74 -4.02 0.87
C HIS A 33 -6.90 -4.61 -0.25
N TRP A 34 -6.63 -3.84 -1.30
CA TRP A 34 -5.77 -4.29 -2.40
C TRP A 34 -4.41 -4.76 -1.86
N ILE A 35 -3.85 -4.05 -0.87
CA ILE A 35 -2.57 -4.44 -0.28
C ILE A 35 -2.64 -5.76 0.49
N CYS A 36 -3.74 -6.02 1.21
CA CYS A 36 -3.95 -7.29 1.90
C CYS A 36 -4.12 -8.43 0.90
N PHE A 37 -4.89 -8.20 -0.18
CA PHE A 37 -5.04 -9.15 -1.27
C PHE A 37 -3.71 -9.43 -1.97
N HIS A 38 -2.95 -8.38 -2.28
CA HIS A 38 -1.65 -8.48 -2.92
C HIS A 38 -0.71 -9.37 -2.12
N PHE A 39 -0.54 -9.10 -0.81
CA PHE A 39 0.33 -9.92 0.03
C PHE A 39 -0.17 -11.35 0.25
N GLU A 40 -1.49 -11.58 0.24
CA GLU A 40 -2.05 -12.91 0.46
C GLU A 40 -1.98 -13.79 -0.81
N TYR A 41 -2.13 -13.19 -2.00
CA TYR A 41 -2.37 -13.94 -3.24
C TYR A 41 -1.43 -13.62 -4.40
N GLU A 42 -0.86 -12.42 -4.48
CA GLU A 42 -0.06 -11.98 -5.64
C GLU A 42 1.45 -11.88 -5.31
N HIS A 43 1.81 -11.74 -4.04
CA HIS A 43 3.17 -11.49 -3.59
C HIS A 43 3.93 -12.81 -3.38
N GLU A 44 4.47 -13.37 -4.47
CA GLU A 44 5.13 -14.69 -4.49
C GLU A 44 6.59 -14.70 -3.95
N VAL A 45 7.02 -13.66 -3.25
CA VAL A 45 8.34 -13.56 -2.61
C VAL A 45 8.20 -13.35 -1.11
N ASP A 46 9.31 -13.23 -0.38
CA ASP A 46 9.25 -12.87 1.03
C ASP A 46 8.45 -11.54 1.21
N PRO A 47 7.42 -11.47 2.07
CA PRO A 47 6.60 -10.27 2.22
C PRO A 47 7.35 -9.01 2.65
N ASP A 48 8.56 -9.16 3.20
CA ASP A 48 9.46 -8.05 3.56
C ASP A 48 10.39 -7.64 2.39
N GLU A 49 10.32 -8.33 1.24
CA GLU A 49 11.07 -8.04 0.03
C GLU A 49 10.18 -7.47 -1.09
N PRO A 50 10.73 -6.70 -2.05
CA PRO A 50 9.97 -6.23 -3.20
C PRO A 50 9.71 -7.36 -4.21
N CYS A 51 8.46 -7.50 -4.65
CA CYS A 51 8.14 -8.32 -5.83
C CYS A 51 8.31 -7.52 -7.13
N SER A 52 8.07 -8.16 -8.28
CA SER A 52 8.22 -7.54 -9.60
C SER A 52 7.01 -6.73 -10.08
N ASP A 53 5.91 -6.70 -9.31
CA ASP A 53 4.74 -5.87 -9.62
C ASP A 53 5.10 -4.38 -9.43
N PRO A 54 5.03 -3.54 -10.48
CA PRO A 54 5.30 -2.12 -10.38
C PRO A 54 4.42 -1.39 -9.38
N SER A 55 3.24 -1.92 -9.06
CA SER A 55 2.31 -1.33 -8.09
C SER A 55 2.71 -1.62 -6.65
N CYS A 56 3.56 -2.63 -6.41
CA CYS A 56 3.97 -3.05 -5.07
C CYS A 56 4.63 -1.88 -4.32
N PRO A 57 4.21 -1.56 -3.07
CA PRO A 57 4.81 -0.46 -2.31
C PRO A 57 6.31 -0.64 -2.04
N TRP A 58 6.76 -1.88 -1.83
CA TRP A 58 8.17 -2.20 -1.67
C TRP A 58 8.96 -1.95 -2.95
N TRP A 59 8.40 -2.32 -4.10
CA TRP A 59 9.01 -2.03 -5.40
C TRP A 59 9.15 -0.53 -5.63
N HIS A 60 8.09 0.24 -5.38
CA HIS A 60 8.13 1.70 -5.47
C HIS A 60 9.23 2.31 -4.59
N LEU A 61 9.37 1.84 -3.36
CA LEU A 61 10.40 2.31 -2.43
C LEU A 61 11.81 2.07 -2.99
N GLU A 62 12.09 0.88 -3.53
CA GLU A 62 13.38 0.57 -4.12
C GLU A 62 13.68 1.42 -5.36
N ILE A 63 12.68 1.68 -6.21
CA ILE A 63 12.83 2.57 -7.35
C ILE A 63 13.12 4.00 -6.91
N TYR A 64 12.45 4.51 -5.88
CA TYR A 64 12.74 5.85 -5.36
C TYR A 64 14.15 5.95 -4.78
N LYS A 65 14.57 4.98 -3.96
CA LYS A 65 15.95 4.92 -3.44
C LYS A 65 16.98 4.88 -4.56
N LYS A 66 16.76 4.02 -5.56
CA LYS A 66 17.64 3.93 -6.73
C LYS A 66 17.71 5.27 -7.46
N LYS A 67 16.57 5.93 -7.67
CA LYS A 67 16.54 7.20 -8.39
C LYS A 67 17.26 8.32 -7.64
N LEU A 68 17.11 8.38 -6.32
CA LEU A 68 17.85 9.32 -5.48
C LEU A 68 19.36 9.11 -5.57
N LYS A 69 19.83 7.84 -5.53
CA LYS A 69 21.25 7.51 -5.74
C LYS A 69 21.75 7.96 -7.11
N GLU A 70 20.98 7.76 -8.18
CA GLU A 70 21.31 8.26 -9.54
C GLU A 70 21.44 9.78 -9.59
N LEU A 71 20.69 10.50 -8.75
CA LEU A 71 20.76 11.96 -8.62
C LEU A 71 21.91 12.43 -7.71
N GLY A 72 22.75 11.54 -7.20
CA GLY A 72 23.83 11.86 -6.27
C GLY A 72 23.37 12.17 -4.85
N VAL A 73 22.13 11.79 -4.50
CA VAL A 73 21.52 12.02 -3.20
C VAL A 73 21.55 10.72 -2.39
N ASN A 74 21.94 10.79 -1.11
CA ASN A 74 21.87 9.66 -0.19
C ASN A 74 20.41 9.45 0.29
N PRO A 75 19.72 8.36 -0.09
CA PRO A 75 18.32 8.16 0.26
C PRO A 75 18.07 8.01 1.76
N GLU A 76 18.98 7.35 2.48
CA GLU A 76 18.87 7.12 3.91
C GLU A 76 18.91 8.46 4.66
N HIS A 77 19.84 9.34 4.30
CA HIS A 77 19.91 10.68 4.89
C HIS A 77 18.68 11.55 4.57
N VAL A 78 18.12 11.44 3.35
CA VAL A 78 16.87 12.12 2.99
C VAL A 78 15.72 11.66 3.87
N LEU A 79 15.59 10.35 4.09
CA LEU A 79 14.54 9.78 4.92
C LEU A 79 14.67 10.20 6.39
N GLU A 80 15.88 10.10 6.96
CA GLU A 80 16.17 10.52 8.33
C GLU A 80 15.75 11.98 8.56
N LYS A 81 16.21 12.89 7.69
CA LYS A 81 15.86 14.31 7.79
C LYS A 81 14.35 14.55 7.66
N ALA A 82 13.68 13.85 6.73
CA ALA A 82 12.25 14.01 6.54
C ALA A 82 11.43 13.50 7.75
N ILE A 83 11.92 12.49 8.48
CA ILE A 83 11.30 11.99 9.71
C ILE A 83 11.47 13.01 10.85
N GLU A 84 12.63 13.65 10.97
CA GLU A 84 12.89 14.69 11.98
C GLU A 84 12.00 15.95 11.78
N GLU A 85 11.48 16.18 10.59
CA GLU A 85 10.65 17.35 10.23
C GLU A 85 9.14 17.14 10.47
N GLN A 86 8.69 15.96 10.90
CA GLN A 86 7.27 15.64 11.20
C GLN A 86 6.89 15.94 12.66
#